data_AF-A0A974GYD3-F1
#
_entry.id   AF-A0A974GYD3-F1
#
_cell.length_a   1.000
_cell.length_b   1.000
_cell.length_c   1.000
_cell.angle_alpha   90.00
_cell.angle_beta   90.00
_cell.angle_gamma   90.00
#
_symmetry.space_group_name_H-M   'P 1'
#
loop_
_entity.id
_entity.type
_entity.pdbx_description
1 polymer ?
#
loop_
_entity_poly.entity_id
_entity_poly.type
_entity_poly.pdbx_seq_one_letter_code
_entity_poly.pdbx_strand_id
1 'polypeptide(L)'
;CETYKYILCKDQVAIPNTQKVYTILDHYWCASSNVVYMITCTRCSTGGIYIGETGQQLRTRMNHHRHKINTKSCDTPVGQHFCSQNHSLQDMQVLILKGNFKTEWERKIYEFKCMELFNTLRRGLNLGSGFMSHYVT
;
A
#
# COMPACT_ATOMS: atom_id res chain seq x y z
N CYS A 1 7.47 -0.99 -18.13
CA CYS A 1 7.31 -1.61 -16.79
C CYS A 1 5.86 -2.09 -16.65
N GLU A 2 5.61 -3.38 -16.43
CA GLU A 2 4.24 -3.91 -16.31
C GLU A 2 3.47 -3.43 -15.08
N THR A 3 4.17 -2.84 -14.11
CA THR A 3 3.58 -2.21 -12.92
C THR A 3 2.89 -0.89 -13.25
N TYR A 4 3.27 -0.22 -14.35
CA TYR A 4 2.72 1.09 -14.73
C TYR A 4 1.21 1.05 -14.96
N LYS A 5 0.66 -0.12 -15.35
CA LYS A 5 -0.78 -0.34 -15.53
C LYS A 5 -1.59 -0.14 -14.24
N TYR A 6 -0.96 -0.28 -13.08
CA TYR A 6 -1.61 -0.22 -11.77
C TYR A 6 -1.21 1.00 -10.97
N ILE A 7 -0.13 1.69 -11.37
CA ILE A 7 0.35 2.88 -10.66
C ILE A 7 -0.50 4.07 -11.07
N LEU A 8 -1.12 4.70 -10.08
CA LEU A 8 -1.83 5.94 -10.23
C LEU A 8 -0.84 7.11 -10.11
N CYS A 9 -0.83 7.99 -11.11
CA CYS A 9 -0.22 9.31 -10.99
C CYS A 9 -1.28 10.26 -10.41
N LYS A 10 -1.25 10.44 -9.09
CA LYS A 10 -2.14 11.35 -8.37
C LYS A 10 -1.32 12.19 -7.42
N ASP A 11 -1.71 13.45 -7.30
CA ASP A 11 -1.10 14.39 -6.35
C ASP A 11 -1.84 14.38 -5.01
N GLN A 12 -3.03 13.76 -4.96
CA GLN A 12 -3.85 13.68 -3.76
C GLN A 12 -4.64 12.38 -3.69
N VAL A 13 -4.95 11.94 -2.47
CA VAL A 13 -5.86 10.83 -2.20
C VAL A 13 -6.81 11.19 -1.05
N ALA A 14 -8.10 10.88 -1.19
CA ALA A 14 -9.07 11.10 -0.13
C ALA A 14 -8.79 10.18 1.06
N ILE A 15 -8.93 10.70 2.28
CA ILE A 15 -8.84 9.91 3.50
C ILE A 15 -10.24 9.34 3.79
N PRO A 16 -10.43 8.01 3.77
CA PRO A 16 -11.74 7.40 3.88
C PRO A 16 -12.50 7.82 5.14
N ASN A 17 -13.82 8.00 5.00
CA ASN A 17 -14.71 8.41 6.10
C ASN A 17 -14.38 9.79 6.70
N THR A 18 -13.67 10.63 5.96
CA THR A 18 -13.39 12.02 6.33
C THR A 18 -13.60 12.94 5.13
N GLN A 19 -13.64 14.25 5.36
CA GLN A 19 -13.60 15.27 4.30
C GLN A 19 -12.16 15.71 3.96
N LYS A 20 -11.15 15.01 4.50
CA LYS A 20 -9.75 15.37 4.35
C LYS A 20 -9.11 14.65 3.16
N VAL A 21 -8.08 15.27 2.61
CA VAL A 21 -7.23 14.70 1.57
C VAL A 21 -5.79 14.62 2.07
N TYR A 22 -5.07 13.61 1.60
CA TYR A 22 -3.63 13.50 1.75
C TYR A 22 -2.97 13.96 0.46
N THR A 23 -2.08 14.94 0.57
CA THR A 23 -1.33 15.49 -0.57
C THR A 23 0.02 14.81 -0.70
N ILE A 24 0.32 14.32 -1.90
CA ILE A 24 1.60 13.76 -2.31
C ILE A 24 2.44 14.92 -2.82
N LEU A 25 3.58 15.15 -2.15
CA LEU A 25 4.38 16.36 -2.34
C LEU A 25 5.43 16.26 -3.46
N ASP A 26 5.59 15.08 -4.06
CA ASP A 26 6.71 14.78 -4.95
C ASP A 26 6.30 13.78 -6.03
N HIS A 27 7.06 13.70 -7.11
CA HIS A 27 6.75 12.85 -8.26
C HIS A 27 7.47 11.52 -8.15
N TYR A 28 6.69 10.44 -8.09
CA TYR A 28 7.23 9.10 -7.93
C TYR A 28 6.89 8.18 -9.09
N TRP A 29 7.76 7.19 -9.29
CA TRP A 29 7.69 6.26 -10.42
C TRP A 29 7.84 4.83 -9.93
N CYS A 30 7.56 3.86 -10.80
CA CYS A 30 7.78 2.44 -10.50
C CYS A 30 9.23 2.09 -10.14
N ALA A 31 10.20 2.93 -10.53
CA ALA A 31 11.61 2.77 -10.23
C ALA A 31 12.04 3.41 -8.90
N SER A 32 11.15 4.15 -8.22
CA SER A 32 11.44 4.75 -6.91
C SER A 32 11.68 3.65 -5.86
N SER A 33 12.74 3.82 -5.07
CA SER A 33 13.11 2.97 -3.93
C SER A 33 12.90 3.71 -2.60
N ASN A 34 12.94 2.99 -1.48
CA ASN A 34 12.72 3.56 -0.15
C ASN A 34 11.42 4.35 -0.09
N VAL A 35 10.31 3.67 -0.33
CA VAL A 35 8.97 4.27 -0.44
C VAL A 35 7.98 3.65 0.53
N VAL A 36 6.99 4.45 0.91
CA VAL A 36 5.72 4.02 1.50
C VAL A 36 4.64 4.17 0.42
N TYR A 37 3.90 3.11 0.18
CA TYR A 37 2.88 3.01 -0.86
C TYR A 37 1.54 2.56 -0.28
N MET A 38 0.49 2.84 -1.04
CA MET A 38 -0.87 2.41 -0.82
C MET A 38 -1.28 1.46 -1.93
N ILE A 39 -1.87 0.33 -1.57
CA ILE A 39 -2.64 -0.52 -2.47
C ILE A 39 -4.12 -0.29 -2.17
N THR A 40 -4.93 -0.11 -3.22
CA THR A 40 -6.38 0.01 -3.14
C THR A 40 -7.05 -1.03 -4.02
N CYS A 41 -8.26 -1.44 -3.66
CA CYS A 41 -9.12 -2.30 -4.47
C CYS A 41 -10.30 -1.48 -5.02
N THR A 42 -10.50 -1.48 -6.34
CA THR A 42 -11.58 -0.72 -7.01
C THR A 42 -12.97 -1.31 -6.80
N ARG A 43 -13.07 -2.51 -6.22
CA ARG A 43 -14.35 -3.13 -5.84
C ARG A 43 -14.79 -2.79 -4.42
N CYS A 44 -13.85 -2.35 -3.58
CA CYS A 44 -14.15 -2.00 -2.20
C CYS A 44 -14.35 -0.50 -2.07
N SER A 45 -15.50 -0.07 -1.54
CA SER A 45 -15.79 1.34 -1.31
C SER A 45 -14.88 1.96 -0.24
N THR A 46 -14.65 1.28 0.88
CA THR A 46 -13.86 1.82 2.01
C THR A 46 -12.91 0.81 2.67
N GLY A 47 -12.95 -0.46 2.26
CA GLY A 47 -12.28 -1.57 2.98
C GLY A 47 -11.02 -2.13 2.33
N GLY A 48 -10.81 -1.87 1.05
CA GLY A 48 -9.77 -2.51 0.26
C GLY A 48 -8.44 -1.76 0.25
N ILE A 49 -8.05 -1.15 1.38
CA ILE A 49 -6.87 -0.29 1.46
C ILE A 49 -5.77 -0.97 2.29
N TYR A 50 -4.58 -1.06 1.72
CA TYR A 50 -3.38 -1.55 2.38
C TYR A 50 -2.28 -0.50 2.29
N ILE A 51 -1.59 -0.25 3.41
CA ILE A 51 -0.36 0.54 3.44
C ILE A 51 0.82 -0.42 3.57
N GLY A 52 1.84 -0.21 2.76
CA GLY A 52 3.07 -0.98 2.83
C GLY A 52 4.30 -0.11 2.59
N GLU A 53 5.43 -0.58 3.08
CA GLU A 53 6.75 -0.03 2.76
C GLU A 53 7.57 -0.95 1.84
N THR A 54 8.54 -0.37 1.15
CA THR A 54 9.67 -1.14 0.62
C THR A 54 10.97 -0.32 0.55
N GLY A 55 12.10 -0.96 0.90
CA GLY A 55 13.44 -0.44 0.59
C GLY A 55 13.88 -0.69 -0.85
N GLN A 56 13.28 -1.70 -1.52
CA GLN A 56 13.55 -2.01 -2.92
C GLN A 56 12.80 -1.03 -3.84
N GLN A 57 13.04 -1.13 -5.14
CA GLN A 57 12.23 -0.40 -6.13
C GLN A 57 10.77 -0.88 -6.07
N LEU A 58 9.82 0.04 -6.17
CA LEU A 58 8.39 -0.29 -6.11
C LEU A 58 8.01 -1.40 -7.10
N ARG A 59 8.54 -1.37 -8.33
CA ARG A 59 8.28 -2.40 -9.35
C ARG A 59 8.61 -3.81 -8.86
N THR A 60 9.71 -3.98 -8.12
CA THR A 60 10.12 -5.28 -7.58
C THR A 60 9.11 -5.75 -6.54
N ARG A 61 8.71 -4.87 -5.62
CA ARG A 61 7.70 -5.18 -4.61
C ARG A 61 6.34 -5.54 -5.22
N MET A 62 5.91 -4.81 -6.25
CA MET A 62 4.64 -5.08 -6.93
C MET A 62 4.68 -6.38 -7.74
N ASN A 63 5.83 -6.76 -8.30
CA ASN A 63 5.99 -8.06 -8.94
C ASN A 63 5.84 -9.20 -7.93
N HIS A 64 6.35 -9.05 -6.71
CA HIS A 64 6.13 -10.05 -5.65
C HIS A 64 4.66 -10.19 -5.28
N HIS A 65 3.94 -9.09 -5.06
CA HIS A 65 2.49 -9.13 -4.81
C HIS A 65 1.74 -9.80 -5.96
N ARG A 66 2.04 -9.41 -7.20
CA ARG A 66 1.43 -10.01 -8.40
C ARG A 66 1.68 -11.50 -8.49
N HIS A 67 2.92 -11.93 -8.28
CA HIS A 67 3.28 -13.34 -8.32
C HIS A 67 2.45 -14.11 -7.29
N LYS A 68 2.37 -13.64 -6.04
CA LYS A 68 1.55 -14.26 -4.99
C LYS A 68 0.07 -14.36 -5.35
N ILE A 69 -0.51 -13.30 -5.91
CA ILE A 69 -1.92 -13.28 -6.35
C ILE A 69 -2.13 -14.30 -7.48
N ASN A 70 -1.26 -14.30 -8.49
CA ASN A 70 -1.38 -15.20 -9.65
C ASN A 70 -1.16 -16.68 -9.28
N THR A 71 -0.30 -16.96 -8.30
CA THR A 71 -0.08 -18.31 -7.78
C THR A 71 -1.07 -18.70 -6.68
N LYS A 72 -2.06 -17.85 -6.40
CA LYS A 72 -3.09 -18.06 -5.35
C LYS A 72 -2.50 -18.29 -3.96
N SER A 73 -1.37 -17.64 -3.67
CA SER A 73 -0.76 -17.62 -2.35
C SER A 73 -1.46 -16.59 -1.46
N CYS A 74 -2.25 -17.09 -0.50
CA CYS A 74 -3.05 -16.29 0.43
C CYS A 74 -2.34 -16.06 1.79
N ASP A 75 -1.02 -15.96 1.77
CA ASP A 75 -0.18 -15.86 2.98
C ASP A 75 0.11 -14.41 3.42
N THR A 76 -0.30 -13.44 2.61
CA THR A 76 -0.16 -12.00 2.90
C THR A 76 -1.54 -11.35 2.91
N PRO A 77 -1.72 -10.22 3.61
CA PRO A 77 -3.04 -9.58 3.67
C PRO A 77 -3.56 -9.15 2.29
N VAL A 78 -2.65 -8.67 1.43
CA VAL A 78 -2.94 -8.34 0.03
C VAL A 78 -3.31 -9.61 -0.74
N GLY A 79 -2.54 -10.70 -0.60
CA GLY A 79 -2.84 -11.99 -1.24
C GLY A 79 -4.20 -12.54 -0.81
N GLN A 80 -4.50 -12.55 0.50
CA GLN A 80 -5.79 -12.99 1.05
C GLN A 80 -6.97 -12.25 0.42
N HIS A 81 -6.85 -10.93 0.24
CA HIS A 81 -7.89 -10.12 -0.37
C HIS A 81 -8.08 -10.42 -1.86
N PHE A 82 -7.00 -10.35 -2.65
CA PHE A 82 -7.08 -10.48 -4.11
C PHE A 82 -7.14 -11.93 -4.62
N CYS A 83 -6.97 -12.93 -3.77
CA CYS A 83 -7.25 -14.33 -4.07
C CYS A 83 -8.69 -14.75 -3.71
N SER A 84 -9.48 -13.88 -3.08
CA SER A 84 -10.87 -14.17 -2.70
C SER A 84 -11.81 -14.17 -3.92
N GLN A 85 -13.01 -14.76 -3.77
CA GLN A 85 -14.04 -14.67 -4.80
C GLN A 85 -14.43 -13.19 -5.00
N ASN A 86 -14.57 -12.75 -6.25
CA ASN A 86 -14.94 -11.39 -6.69
C ASN A 86 -13.87 -10.30 -6.61
N HIS A 87 -12.63 -10.64 -6.27
CA HIS A 87 -11.50 -9.71 -6.32
C HIS A 87 -10.38 -10.30 -7.16
N SER A 88 -9.68 -9.46 -7.92
CA SER A 88 -8.59 -9.90 -8.78
C SER A 88 -7.49 -8.84 -8.88
N LEU A 89 -6.36 -9.22 -9.45
CA LEU A 89 -5.29 -8.28 -9.78
C LEU A 89 -5.78 -7.09 -10.62
N GLN A 90 -6.84 -7.26 -11.43
CA GLN A 90 -7.38 -6.19 -12.27
C GLN A 90 -8.04 -5.08 -11.44
N ASP A 91 -8.47 -5.39 -10.22
CA ASP A 91 -9.08 -4.45 -9.30
C ASP A 91 -8.03 -3.73 -8.43
N MET A 92 -6.75 -4.08 -8.56
CA MET A 92 -5.66 -3.50 -7.77
C MET A 92 -5.22 -2.16 -8.33
N GLN A 93 -5.07 -1.16 -7.47
CA GLN A 93 -4.47 0.13 -7.78
C GLN A 93 -3.35 0.42 -6.78
N VAL A 94 -2.28 1.06 -7.23
CA VAL A 94 -1.07 1.34 -6.44
C VAL A 94 -0.76 2.82 -6.51
N LEU A 95 -0.46 3.44 -5.37
CA LEU A 95 -0.06 4.83 -5.27
C LEU A 95 1.14 4.95 -4.33
N ILE A 96 2.16 5.73 -4.69
CA ILE A 96 3.25 6.05 -3.76
C ILE A 96 2.81 7.26 -2.95
N LEU A 97 2.83 7.14 -1.61
CA LEU A 97 2.48 8.23 -0.71
C LEU A 97 3.68 9.12 -0.42
N LYS A 98 4.83 8.50 -0.15
CA LYS A 98 6.09 9.18 0.12
C LYS A 98 7.27 8.29 -0.23
N GLY A 99 8.35 8.90 -0.72
CA GLY A 99 9.61 8.25 -1.03
C GLY A 99 10.82 8.95 -0.45
N ASN A 100 12.00 8.49 -0.86
CA ASN A 100 13.31 9.07 -0.54
C ASN A 100 13.64 9.06 0.96
N PHE A 101 13.14 8.08 1.71
CA PHE A 101 13.52 7.90 3.12
C PHE A 101 15.01 7.57 3.23
N LYS A 102 15.68 8.15 4.25
CA LYS A 102 17.12 7.94 4.47
C LYS A 102 17.38 6.64 5.23
N THR A 103 16.48 6.27 6.13
CA THR A 103 16.61 5.07 6.96
C THR A 103 15.37 4.18 6.87
N GLU A 104 15.57 2.88 7.12
CA GLU A 104 14.47 1.92 7.27
C GLU A 104 13.54 2.32 8.43
N TRP A 105 14.10 2.81 9.54
CA TRP A 105 13.36 3.24 10.71
C TRP A 105 12.38 4.38 10.40
N GLU A 106 12.85 5.45 9.76
CA GLU A 106 11.99 6.56 9.31
C GLU A 106 10.86 6.08 8.41
N ARG A 107 11.19 5.18 7.48
CA ARG A 107 10.22 4.62 6.53
C ARG A 107 9.15 3.79 7.25
N LYS A 108 9.53 2.95 8.22
CA LYS A 108 8.60 2.14 9.03
C LYS A 108 7.72 2.99 9.96
N ILE A 109 8.28 4.03 10.58
CA ILE A 109 7.48 5.00 11.34
C ILE A 109 6.44 5.68 10.42
N TYR A 110 6.85 6.06 9.21
CA TYR A 110 5.94 6.72 8.28
C TYR A 110 4.84 5.78 7.76
N GLU A 111 5.17 4.52 7.50
CA GLU A 111 4.20 3.46 7.20
C GLU A 111 3.14 3.37 8.30
N PHE A 112 3.57 3.30 9.57
CA PHE A 112 2.67 3.25 10.72
C PHE A 112 1.75 4.47 10.81
N LYS A 113 2.31 5.68 10.69
CA LYS A 113 1.51 6.92 10.66
C LYS A 113 0.47 6.91 9.54
N CYS A 114 0.81 6.35 8.37
CA CYS A 114 -0.15 6.19 7.28
C CYS A 114 -1.21 5.14 7.59
N MET A 115 -0.86 4.02 8.23
CA MET A 115 -1.84 3.01 8.67
C MET A 115 -2.87 3.62 9.63
N GLU A 116 -2.43 4.48 10.56
CA GLU A 116 -3.33 5.23 11.45
C GLU A 116 -4.18 6.23 10.68
N LEU A 117 -3.55 7.05 9.82
CA LEU A 117 -4.23 8.10 9.05
C LEU A 117 -5.33 7.54 8.15
N PHE A 118 -5.06 6.42 7.47
CA PHE A 118 -6.02 5.74 6.59
C PHE A 118 -6.84 4.66 7.31
N ASN A 119 -6.65 4.50 8.63
CA ASN A 119 -7.34 3.54 9.49
C ASN A 119 -7.31 2.09 8.95
N THR A 120 -6.19 1.68 8.35
CA THR A 120 -6.11 0.40 7.64
C THR A 120 -5.97 -0.81 8.56
N LEU A 121 -5.64 -0.59 9.84
CA LEU A 121 -5.62 -1.65 10.87
C LEU A 121 -7.02 -2.07 11.32
N ARG A 122 -8.01 -1.16 11.28
CA ARG A 122 -9.39 -1.48 11.71
C ARG A 122 -10.33 -1.69 10.54
N ARG A 123 -10.12 -0.95 9.45
CA ARG A 123 -11.04 -0.91 8.30
C ARG A 123 -10.37 -1.26 6.99
N GLY A 124 -9.06 -1.47 6.96
CA GLY A 124 -8.33 -1.85 5.75
C GLY A 124 -7.86 -3.29 5.79
N LEU A 125 -6.83 -3.56 5.00
CA LEU A 125 -6.25 -4.89 4.84
C LEU A 125 -5.03 -5.11 5.75
N ASN A 126 -4.51 -4.12 6.47
CA ASN A 126 -3.35 -4.32 7.33
C ASN A 126 -3.74 -5.17 8.55
N LEU A 127 -3.05 -6.30 8.78
CA LEU A 127 -3.37 -7.22 9.89
C LEU A 127 -2.73 -6.83 11.23
N GLY A 128 -1.80 -5.88 11.24
CA GLY A 128 -1.09 -5.43 12.43
C GLY A 128 -0.13 -4.29 12.13
N SER A 129 0.38 -3.65 13.18
CA SER A 129 1.32 -2.52 13.10
C SER A 129 2.74 -2.92 12.68
N GLY A 130 2.95 -4.20 12.35
CA GLY A 130 4.24 -4.75 11.93
C GLY A 130 5.29 -4.53 13.01
N PHE A 131 6.48 -4.07 12.60
CA PHE A 131 7.59 -3.81 13.52
C PHE A 131 7.25 -2.80 14.65
N MET A 132 6.28 -1.90 14.45
CA MET A 132 5.88 -0.94 15.48
C MET A 132 5.11 -1.58 16.64
N SER A 133 4.64 -2.83 16.54
CA SER A 133 3.96 -3.51 17.65
C SER A 133 4.82 -3.64 18.91
N HIS A 134 6.14 -3.56 18.78
CA HIS A 134 7.08 -3.63 19.91
C HIS A 134 7.27 -2.30 20.65
N TYR A 135 6.77 -1.19 20.10
CA TYR A 135 7.01 0.16 20.60
C TYR A 135 5.73 0.91 20.96
N VAL A 136 4.57 0.38 20.58
CA VAL A 136 3.26 0.99 20.81
C VAL A 136 2.48 0.05 21.73
N THR A 137 2.45 0.39 23.02
CA THR A 137 1.67 -0.27 24.08
C THR A 137 0.40 0.51 24.38
#